data_AF-A0A9X1YSP8-F1
#
_entry.id   AF-A0A9X1YSP8-F1
#
_cell.length_a   1.000
_cell.length_b   1.000
_cell.length_c   1.000
_cell.angle_alpha   90.00
_cell.angle_beta   90.00
_cell.angle_gamma   90.00
#
_symmetry.space_group_name_H-M   'P 1'
#
loop_
_entity.id
_entity.type
_entity.pdbx_description
1 polymer ?
#
loop_
_entity_poly.entity_id
_entity_poly.type
_entity_poly.pdbx_seq_one_letter_code
_entity_poly.pdbx_strand_id
1 'polypeptide(L)'
;MTYRPVCSLRAIRMAMLATLALAAVGAQAMTVSYQCTGRRLLTAELTPREGQLHFEGHDWTVRRVPGGREARYVNKKDAINVVTKERTMTFTRGDETLQCFLYSDALPGDAPQQKAN
;
A
#
# COMPACT_ATOMS: atom_id res chain seq x y z
N MET A 1 40.10 -2.70 -61.90
CA MET A 1 39.00 -3.07 -61.00
C MET A 1 39.56 -3.98 -59.92
N THR A 2 39.70 -3.47 -58.71
CA THR A 2 40.37 -4.13 -57.58
C THR A 2 39.43 -4.10 -56.38
N TYR A 3 38.86 -5.26 -56.04
CA TYR A 3 38.06 -5.46 -54.84
C TYR A 3 38.98 -5.53 -53.61
N ARG A 4 38.76 -4.67 -52.62
CA ARG A 4 39.32 -4.84 -51.27
C ARG A 4 38.17 -5.07 -50.29
N PRO A 5 38.18 -6.18 -49.53
CA PRO A 5 37.15 -6.47 -48.54
C PRO A 5 37.31 -5.53 -47.34
N VAL A 6 36.20 -4.92 -46.93
CA VAL A 6 36.10 -4.11 -45.73
C VAL A 6 36.13 -5.05 -44.53
N CYS A 7 37.26 -5.10 -43.81
CA CYS A 7 37.32 -5.69 -42.47
C CYS A 7 36.48 -4.80 -41.53
N SER A 8 35.19 -5.09 -41.44
CA SER A 8 34.28 -4.51 -40.45
C SER A 8 34.71 -4.97 -39.06
N LEU A 9 34.85 -4.00 -38.15
CA LEU A 9 35.25 -4.13 -36.75
C LEU A 9 34.37 -5.15 -35.99
N ARG A 10 34.77 -6.41 -36.08
CA ARG A 10 34.21 -7.53 -35.33
C ARG A 10 34.99 -7.70 -34.03
N ALA A 11 34.81 -6.77 -33.11
CA ALA A 11 35.06 -6.90 -31.67
C ALA A 11 34.58 -5.57 -31.07
N ILE A 12 33.61 -5.52 -30.17
CA ILE A 12 33.83 -5.69 -28.73
C ILE A 12 32.43 -5.48 -28.10
N ARG A 13 32.13 -6.28 -27.06
CA ARG A 13 31.03 -6.15 -26.08
C ARG A 13 29.67 -6.75 -26.44
N MET A 14 29.66 -8.08 -26.41
CA MET A 14 28.77 -8.80 -25.48
C MET A 14 28.85 -8.13 -24.08
N ALA A 15 27.81 -7.40 -23.67
CA ALA A 15 27.45 -7.14 -22.27
C ALA A 15 26.32 -6.10 -22.23
N MET A 16 25.07 -6.54 -22.40
CA MET A 16 23.90 -5.82 -21.88
C MET A 16 22.79 -6.84 -21.60
N LEU A 17 23.14 -7.83 -20.79
CA LEU A 17 22.22 -8.72 -20.10
C LEU A 17 22.36 -8.42 -18.60
N ALA A 18 21.94 -7.23 -18.20
CA ALA A 18 21.79 -6.88 -16.80
C ALA A 18 20.83 -5.69 -16.68
N THR A 19 19.90 -5.83 -15.74
CA THR A 19 19.14 -4.76 -15.08
C THR A 19 18.04 -4.05 -15.88
N LEU A 20 16.91 -4.74 -16.06
CA LEU A 20 15.58 -4.12 -15.90
C LEU A 20 14.75 -4.95 -14.92
N ALA A 21 15.26 -5.06 -13.70
CA ALA A 21 14.52 -5.53 -12.54
C ALA A 21 14.59 -4.44 -11.45
N LEU A 22 14.24 -3.20 -11.79
CA LEU A 22 14.07 -2.15 -10.78
C LEU A 22 12.78 -1.38 -11.04
N ALA A 23 12.08 -1.17 -9.93
CA ALA A 23 10.94 -0.29 -9.76
C ALA A 23 9.53 -0.85 -10.05
N ALA A 24 9.22 -2.03 -9.48
CA ALA A 24 7.95 -2.10 -8.76
C ALA A 24 8.12 -1.31 -7.45
N VAL A 25 8.12 0.03 -7.54
CA VAL A 25 7.88 0.89 -6.38
C VAL A 25 6.41 0.68 -6.03
N GLY A 26 6.12 -0.44 -5.39
CA GLY A 26 4.83 -0.68 -4.77
C GLY A 26 4.62 0.44 -3.76
N ALA A 27 3.51 1.15 -3.86
CA ALA A 27 3.08 2.03 -2.79
C ALA A 27 3.07 1.19 -1.51
N GLN A 28 4.02 1.45 -0.61
CA GLN A 28 4.17 0.69 0.61
C GLN A 28 2.89 0.90 1.41
N ALA A 29 2.16 -0.19 1.66
CA ALA A 29 1.03 -0.15 2.57
C ALA A 29 1.60 0.27 3.94
N MET A 30 1.13 1.40 4.45
CA MET A 30 1.48 1.83 5.80
C MET A 30 0.44 1.22 6.75
N THR A 31 0.89 0.37 7.66
CA THR A 31 0.06 -0.24 8.69
C THR A 31 -0.06 0.72 9.86
N VAL A 32 -1.25 1.27 10.08
CA VAL A 32 -1.52 2.31 11.07
C VAL A 32 -2.52 1.80 12.10
N SER A 33 -2.34 2.14 13.37
CA SER A 33 -3.30 1.76 14.43
C SER A 33 -4.04 2.97 14.99
N TYR A 34 -5.37 2.87 15.02
CA TYR A 34 -6.28 3.89 15.53
C TYR A 34 -7.00 3.40 16.79
N GLN A 35 -7.16 4.29 17.76
CA GLN A 35 -8.01 4.09 18.92
C GLN A 35 -9.38 4.71 18.64
N CYS A 36 -10.39 3.87 18.47
CA CYS A 36 -11.78 4.25 18.31
C CYS A 36 -12.49 4.48 19.65
N THR A 37 -13.63 5.19 19.60
CA THR A 37 -14.53 5.38 20.74
C THR A 37 -14.82 4.05 21.45
N GLY A 38 -14.77 4.08 22.79
CA GLY A 38 -14.91 2.88 23.61
C GLY A 38 -13.59 2.12 23.85
N ARG A 39 -12.43 2.73 23.58
CA ARG A 39 -11.09 2.11 23.73
C ARG A 39 -10.91 0.86 22.87
N ARG A 40 -11.51 0.86 21.68
CA ARG A 40 -11.39 -0.22 20.70
C ARG A 40 -10.27 0.08 19.71
N LEU A 41 -9.42 -0.88 19.42
CA LEU A 41 -8.30 -0.71 18.49
C LEU A 41 -8.71 -1.16 17.09
N LEU A 42 -8.39 -0.32 16.11
CA LEU A 42 -8.59 -0.59 14.68
C LEU A 42 -7.25 -0.43 13.97
N THR A 43 -6.80 -1.49 13.32
CA THR A 43 -5.58 -1.47 12.49
C THR A 43 -5.98 -1.34 11.03
N ALA A 44 -5.35 -0.42 10.31
CA ALA A 44 -5.66 -0.13 8.92
C ALA A 44 -4.37 -0.10 8.10
N GLU A 45 -4.34 -0.87 7.02
CA GLU A 45 -3.30 -0.86 6.00
C GLU A 45 -3.86 -0.17 4.78
N LEU A 46 -3.54 1.12 4.60
CA LEU A 46 -4.16 1.94 3.56
C LEU A 46 -3.17 2.23 2.44
N THR A 47 -3.61 2.01 1.20
CA THR A 47 -2.88 2.38 -0.02
C THR A 47 -3.69 3.42 -0.82
N PRO A 48 -3.11 4.04 -1.85
CA PRO A 48 -3.86 4.96 -2.71
C PRO A 48 -5.05 4.32 -3.47
N ARG A 49 -5.14 2.98 -3.54
CA ARG A 49 -6.17 2.25 -4.32
C ARG A 49 -7.13 1.45 -3.46
N GLU A 50 -6.62 0.79 -2.44
CA GLU A 50 -7.37 -0.09 -1.55
C GLU A 50 -6.81 -0.02 -0.13
N GLY A 51 -7.50 -0.62 0.81
CA GLY A 51 -6.98 -0.80 2.15
C GLY A 51 -7.53 -2.06 2.79
N GLN A 52 -6.81 -2.54 3.80
CA GLN A 52 -7.23 -3.63 4.63
C GLN A 52 -7.48 -3.12 6.05
N LEU A 53 -8.64 -3.47 6.61
CA LEU A 53 -9.06 -3.08 7.94
C LEU A 53 -9.14 -4.31 8.83
N HIS A 54 -8.58 -4.21 10.01
CA HIS A 54 -8.69 -5.19 11.08
C HIS A 54 -9.32 -4.54 12.31
N PHE A 55 -10.50 -5.02 12.73
CA PHE A 55 -11.24 -4.47 13.87
C PHE A 55 -12.06 -5.56 14.56
N GLU A 56 -11.90 -5.69 15.87
CA GLU A 56 -12.67 -6.65 16.69
C GLU A 56 -12.62 -8.10 16.14
N GLY A 57 -11.48 -8.51 15.56
CA GLY A 57 -11.30 -9.84 14.98
C GLY A 57 -11.92 -10.03 13.59
N HIS A 58 -12.41 -8.95 12.97
CA HIS A 58 -12.90 -8.97 11.59
C HIS A 58 -11.94 -8.27 10.64
N ASP A 59 -11.82 -8.86 9.45
CA ASP A 59 -10.99 -8.36 8.37
C ASP A 59 -11.84 -7.94 7.17
N TRP A 60 -11.67 -6.70 6.70
CA TRP A 60 -12.36 -6.20 5.52
C TRP A 60 -11.43 -5.48 4.56
N THR A 61 -11.56 -5.82 3.29
CA THR A 61 -10.94 -5.07 2.20
C THR A 61 -11.86 -3.95 1.77
N VAL A 62 -11.33 -2.73 1.74
CA VAL A 62 -12.03 -1.51 1.31
C VAL A 62 -11.34 -0.92 0.09
N ARG A 63 -12.12 -0.27 -0.78
CA ARG A 63 -11.59 0.38 -1.99
C ARG A 63 -11.63 1.89 -1.87
N ARG A 64 -10.57 2.55 -2.32
CA ARG A 64 -10.49 4.02 -2.37
C ARG A 64 -11.54 4.54 -3.34
N VAL A 65 -12.33 5.51 -2.89
CA VAL A 65 -13.19 6.30 -3.75
C VAL A 65 -12.39 7.51 -4.24
N PRO A 66 -12.19 7.67 -5.57
CA PRO A 66 -11.48 8.83 -6.11
C PRO A 66 -12.33 10.11 -6.02
N GLY A 67 -11.68 11.28 -5.95
CA GLY A 67 -12.34 12.57 -6.15
C GLY A 67 -12.75 13.35 -4.89
N GLY A 68 -12.26 12.99 -3.70
CA GLY A 68 -12.49 13.73 -2.46
C GLY A 68 -11.29 14.56 -2.00
N ARG A 69 -11.54 15.64 -1.24
CA ARG A 69 -10.48 16.34 -0.47
C ARG A 69 -9.88 15.46 0.63
N GLU A 70 -10.67 14.51 1.11
CA GLU A 70 -10.30 13.54 2.14
C GLU A 70 -10.20 12.15 1.53
N ALA A 71 -9.40 11.30 2.17
CA ALA A 71 -9.21 9.93 1.73
C ALA A 71 -10.39 9.07 2.19
N ARG A 72 -11.22 8.65 1.23
CA ARG A 72 -12.40 7.83 1.49
C ARG A 72 -12.24 6.42 0.94
N TYR A 73 -12.60 5.43 1.74
CA TYR A 73 -12.60 4.02 1.36
C TYR A 73 -13.96 3.39 1.66
N VAL A 74 -14.41 2.47 0.82
CA VAL A 74 -15.72 1.83 0.96
C VAL A 74 -15.65 0.34 0.70
N ASN A 75 -16.49 -0.42 1.40
CA ASN A 75 -16.88 -1.77 1.02
C ASN A 75 -18.41 -1.85 1.05
N LYS A 76 -19.00 -1.98 -0.14
CA LYS A 76 -20.46 -2.00 -0.32
C LYS A 76 -21.11 -3.28 0.20
N LYS A 77 -20.38 -4.41 0.18
CA LYS A 77 -20.90 -5.71 0.62
C LYS A 77 -21.18 -5.70 2.12
N ASP A 78 -20.29 -5.10 2.88
CA ASP A 78 -20.33 -5.07 4.35
C ASP A 78 -20.85 -3.74 4.91
N ALA A 79 -21.37 -2.85 4.04
CA ALA A 79 -21.83 -1.50 4.38
C ALA A 79 -20.80 -0.66 5.16
N ILE A 80 -19.52 -0.78 4.79
CA ILE A 80 -18.40 -0.07 5.42
C ILE A 80 -18.06 1.20 4.65
N ASN A 81 -17.86 2.29 5.38
CA ASN A 81 -17.35 3.56 4.90
C ASN A 81 -16.28 4.08 5.87
N VAL A 82 -15.10 4.36 5.34
CA VAL A 82 -13.97 4.90 6.10
C VAL A 82 -13.56 6.22 5.50
N VAL A 83 -13.46 7.25 6.33
CA VAL A 83 -12.94 8.56 5.95
C VAL A 83 -11.75 8.88 6.84
N THR A 84 -10.58 9.06 6.23
CA THR A 84 -9.36 9.45 6.94
C THR A 84 -9.00 10.89 6.64
N LYS A 85 -8.70 11.64 7.71
CA LYS A 85 -8.25 13.02 7.66
C LYS A 85 -7.15 13.23 8.72
N GLU A 86 -5.93 13.46 8.26
CA GLU A 86 -4.76 13.68 9.12
C GLU A 86 -4.62 12.54 10.17
N ARG A 87 -4.72 12.87 11.47
CA ARG A 87 -4.63 11.92 12.59
C ARG A 87 -5.98 11.35 13.03
N THR A 88 -7.03 11.56 12.24
CA THR A 88 -8.39 11.09 12.54
C THR A 88 -8.90 10.16 11.46
N MET A 89 -9.70 9.19 11.89
CA MET A 89 -10.43 8.30 11.02
C MET A 89 -11.86 8.16 11.53
N THR A 90 -12.83 8.31 10.65
CA THR A 90 -14.22 7.96 10.91
C THR A 90 -14.51 6.62 10.26
N PHE A 91 -14.87 5.62 11.07
CA PHE A 91 -15.27 4.29 10.63
C PHE A 91 -16.78 4.14 10.79
N THR A 92 -17.49 3.87 9.71
CA THR A 92 -18.93 3.63 9.71
C THR A 92 -19.21 2.22 9.18
N ARG A 93 -20.05 1.47 9.89
CA ARG A 93 -20.54 0.15 9.49
C ARG A 93 -22.04 0.07 9.75
N GLY A 94 -22.85 0.04 8.70
CA GLY A 94 -24.30 0.13 8.84
C GLY A 94 -24.69 1.42 9.56
N ASP A 95 -25.36 1.30 10.71
CA ASP A 95 -25.81 2.44 11.53
C ASP A 95 -24.79 2.87 12.60
N GLU A 96 -23.72 2.09 12.83
CA GLU A 96 -22.69 2.44 13.80
C GLU A 96 -21.63 3.34 13.16
N THR A 97 -21.31 4.46 13.80
CA THR A 97 -20.22 5.35 13.40
C THR A 97 -19.29 5.59 14.57
N LEU A 98 -18.00 5.36 14.35
CA LEU A 98 -16.94 5.46 15.33
C LEU A 98 -15.93 6.51 14.92
N GLN A 99 -15.64 7.40 15.86
CA GLN A 99 -14.53 8.33 15.73
C GLN A 99 -13.27 7.67 16.27
N CYS A 100 -12.24 7.62 15.45
CA CYS A 100 -10.97 7.01 15.78
C CYS A 100 -9.83 8.02 15.64
N PHE A 101 -8.89 7.95 16.58
CA PHE A 101 -7.72 8.81 16.63
C PHE A 101 -6.47 7.98 16.49
N LEU A 102 -5.49 8.53 15.77
CA LEU A 102 -4.22 7.86 15.53
C LEU A 102 -3.51 7.56 16.85
N TYR A 103 -3.40 6.28 17.19
CA TYR A 103 -2.80 5.81 18.43
C TYR A 103 -1.30 5.55 18.26
N SER A 104 -0.93 4.87 17.18
CA SER A 104 0.46 4.67 16.78
C SER A 104 0.60 4.99 15.31
N ASP A 105 1.59 5.82 14.98
CA ASP A 105 2.06 6.03 13.62
C ASP A 105 2.62 4.70 13.05
N ALA A 106 2.60 4.56 11.73
CA ALA A 106 2.89 3.30 11.07
C ALA A 106 4.33 2.81 11.34
N LEU A 107 4.47 1.55 11.74
CA LEU A 107 5.70 0.82 11.50
C LEU A 107 5.68 0.41 10.01
N PRO A 108 6.77 0.59 9.25
CA PRO A 108 6.85 0.01 7.91
C PRO A 108 6.61 -1.49 8.06
N GLY A 109 5.62 -2.02 7.34
CA GLY A 109 5.15 -3.40 7.48
C GLY A 109 6.31 -4.38 7.55
N ASP A 110 6.24 -5.28 8.51
CA ASP A 110 7.30 -6.23 8.86
C ASP A 110 7.93 -6.87 7.60
N ALA A 111 9.16 -6.44 7.27
CA ALA A 111 10.07 -7.31 6.55
C ALA A 111 10.23 -8.58 7.41
N PRO A 112 10.21 -9.79 6.83
CA PRO A 112 10.39 -11.01 7.61
C PRO A 112 11.66 -10.88 8.45
N GLN A 113 11.51 -10.94 9.78
CA GLN A 113 12.63 -11.09 10.69
C GLN A 113 13.39 -12.35 10.25
N GLN A 114 14.51 -12.17 9.55
CA GLN A 114 15.52 -13.21 9.43
C GLN A 114 15.96 -13.54 10.86
N LYS A 115 15.42 -14.61 11.43
CA LYS A 115 16.07 -15.34 12.52
C LYS A 115 17.43 -15.77 11.99
N ALA A 116 18.48 -15.06 12.37
CA ALA A 116 19.82 -15.60 12.35
C ALA A 116 19.97 -16.47 13.60
N ASN A 117 20.11 -17.78 13.38
CA ASN A 117 20.62 -18.73 14.37
C ASN A 117 22.14 -18.74 14.29
#